data_AF-A0A2D3W1W7-F1
#
_entry.id   AF-A0A2D3W1W7-F1
#
_cell.length_a   1.000
_cell.length_b   1.000
_cell.length_c   1.000
_cell.angle_alpha   90.00
_cell.angle_beta   90.00
_cell.angle_gamma   90.00
#
_symmetry.space_group_name_H-M   'P 1'
#
loop_
_entity.id
_entity.type
_entity.pdbx_description
1 polymer ?
#
loop_
_entity_poly.entity_id
_entity_poly.type
_entity_poly.pdbx_seq_one_letter_code
_entity_poly.pdbx_strand_id
1 'polypeptide(L)'
;MRNLKECTLQELKDRCVELRTKIIETVSKNGGHLSSNVGAVELIVAMHYVFDSAKDPFIFDVSHQAYAHKLLTDRWDEFDTLRQFNG
;
A
#
# COMPACT_ATOMS: atom_id res chain seq x y z
N MET A 1 -4.31 -11.84 5.76
CA MET A 1 -3.91 -10.44 6.01
C MET A 1 -4.67 -9.89 7.22
N ARG A 2 -4.07 -9.04 8.06
CA ARG A 2 -4.73 -8.48 9.26
C ARG A 2 -5.89 -7.57 8.85
N ASN A 3 -7.08 -7.75 9.44
CA ASN A 3 -8.23 -6.89 9.18
C ASN A 3 -7.97 -5.50 9.79
N LEU A 4 -7.83 -4.48 8.94
CA LEU A 4 -7.52 -3.12 9.41
C LEU A 4 -8.65 -2.55 10.26
N LYS A 5 -9.91 -2.92 10.01
CA LYS A 5 -11.08 -2.37 10.73
C LYS A 5 -11.07 -2.70 12.23
N GLU A 6 -10.31 -3.72 12.63
CA GLU A 6 -10.17 -4.17 14.01
C GLU A 6 -8.92 -3.61 14.69
N CYS A 7 -8.07 -2.86 13.96
CA CYS A 7 -6.85 -2.28 14.50
C CYS A 7 -7.13 -1.03 15.33
N THR A 8 -6.35 -0.89 16.39
CA THR A 8 -6.21 0.37 17.13
C THR A 8 -5.49 1.43 16.29
N LEU A 9 -5.63 2.70 16.67
CA LEU A 9 -4.91 3.79 15.99
C LEU A 9 -3.39 3.59 15.99
N GLN A 10 -2.83 3.02 17.07
CA GLN A 10 -1.39 2.75 17.12
C GLN A 10 -1.00 1.66 16.13
N GLU A 11 -1.75 0.57 16.05
CA GLU A 11 -1.49 -0.50 15.07
C GLU A 11 -1.64 -0.02 13.63
N LEU A 12 -2.56 0.93 13.36
CA LEU A 12 -2.66 1.57 12.05
C LEU A 12 -1.40 2.40 11.71
N LYS A 13 -0.85 3.14 12.68
CA LYS A 13 0.40 3.88 12.50
C LYS A 13 1.57 2.94 12.24
N ASP A 14 1.67 1.86 13.01
CA ASP A 14 2.72 0.86 12.83
C ASP A 14 2.60 0.22 11.44
N ARG A 15 1.35 -0.06 10.99
CA ARG A 15 1.10 -0.56 9.64
C ARG A 15 1.52 0.42 8.55
N CYS A 16 1.32 1.72 8.74
CA CYS A 16 1.83 2.75 7.82
C CYS A 16 3.36 2.74 7.74
N VAL A 17 4.05 2.52 8.87
CA VAL A 17 5.53 2.39 8.89
C VAL A 17 5.96 1.17 8.09
N GLU A 18 5.36 0.00 8.32
CA GLU A 18 5.66 -1.23 7.57
C GLU A 18 5.47 -1.05 6.06
N LEU A 19 4.35 -0.47 5.64
CA LEU A 19 4.06 -0.20 4.22
C LEU A 19 5.11 0.74 3.61
N ARG A 20 5.44 1.83 4.32
CA ARG A 20 6.44 2.80 3.86
C ARG A 20 7.82 2.17 3.71
N THR A 21 8.25 1.37 4.68
CA THR A 21 9.52 0.64 4.64
C THR A 21 9.56 -0.30 3.44
N LYS A 22 8.53 -1.13 3.25
CA LYS A 22 8.45 -2.05 2.10
C LYS A 22 8.51 -1.31 0.76
N ILE A 23 7.78 -0.20 0.62
CA ILE A 23 7.80 0.64 -0.59
C ILE A 23 9.21 1.20 -0.85
N ILE A 24 9.85 1.78 0.15
CA ILE A 24 11.20 2.37 0.02
C ILE A 24 12.21 1.29 -0.38
N GLU A 25 12.21 0.14 0.32
CA GLU A 25 13.13 -0.96 0.06
C GLU A 25 12.99 -1.49 -1.37
N THR A 26 11.78 -1.79 -1.81
CA THR A 26 11.54 -2.31 -3.17
C THR A 26 11.88 -1.26 -4.24
N VAL A 27 11.42 -0.01 -4.08
CA VAL A 27 11.65 1.04 -5.09
C VAL A 27 13.14 1.42 -5.18
N SER A 28 13.90 1.32 -4.08
CA SER A 28 15.35 1.56 -4.10
C SER A 28 16.12 0.56 -4.98
N LYS A 29 15.59 -0.67 -5.14
CA LYS A 29 16.20 -1.73 -5.96
C LYS A 29 15.68 -1.73 -7.39
N ASN A 30 14.38 -1.54 -7.56
CA ASN A 30 13.70 -1.75 -8.84
C ASN A 30 13.37 -0.45 -9.59
N GLY A 31 13.49 0.71 -8.94
CA GLY A 31 12.94 1.98 -9.42
C GLY A 31 11.41 2.07 -9.28
N GLY A 32 10.84 3.22 -9.62
CA GLY A 32 9.40 3.48 -9.52
C GLY A 32 9.04 4.85 -8.93
N HIS A 33 7.76 5.08 -8.69
CA HIS A 33 7.25 6.35 -8.18
C HIS A 33 7.33 6.42 -6.65
N LEU A 34 8.43 6.93 -6.09
CA LEU A 34 8.61 6.93 -4.64
C LEU A 34 7.73 7.96 -3.92
N SER A 35 7.86 9.24 -4.26
CA SER A 35 7.29 10.35 -3.49
C SER A 35 5.76 10.30 -3.41
N SER A 36 5.09 9.97 -4.50
CA SER A 36 3.64 9.84 -4.57
C SER A 36 3.11 8.72 -3.67
N ASN A 37 3.80 7.58 -3.63
CA ASN A 37 3.39 6.46 -2.80
C ASN A 37 3.63 6.72 -1.31
N VAL A 38 4.80 7.25 -0.93
CA VAL A 38 5.10 7.57 0.47
C VAL A 38 4.13 8.60 1.05
N GLY A 39 3.69 9.57 0.24
CA GLY A 39 2.71 10.59 0.64
C GLY A 39 1.26 10.10 0.71
N ALA A 40 0.93 8.95 0.12
CA ALA A 40 -0.43 8.42 0.07
C ALA A 40 -0.69 7.27 1.08
N VAL A 41 0.33 6.81 1.80
CA VAL A 41 0.24 5.64 2.71
C VAL A 41 -0.88 5.80 3.73
N GLU A 42 -0.89 6.88 4.51
CA GLU A 42 -1.88 7.09 5.57
C GLU A 42 -3.29 7.23 5.01
N LEU A 43 -3.45 7.94 3.89
CA LEU A 43 -4.74 8.09 3.22
C LEU A 43 -5.29 6.73 2.80
N ILE A 44 -4.46 5.90 2.16
CA ILE A 44 -4.89 4.59 1.68
C ILE A 44 -5.21 3.65 2.85
N VAL A 45 -4.40 3.65 3.92
CA VAL A 45 -4.70 2.87 5.14
C VAL A 45 -6.04 3.31 5.74
N ALA A 46 -6.29 4.61 5.83
CA ALA A 46 -7.57 5.14 6.32
C ALA A 46 -8.75 4.74 5.42
N MET A 47 -8.57 4.75 4.09
CA MET A 47 -9.59 4.29 3.16
C MET A 47 -9.94 2.80 3.37
N HIS A 48 -8.93 1.93 3.51
CA HIS A 48 -9.15 0.50 3.81
C HIS A 48 -9.70 0.24 5.22
N TYR A 49 -9.44 1.15 6.16
CA TYR A 49 -10.03 1.10 7.50
C TYR A 49 -11.54 1.39 7.47
N VAL A 50 -11.94 2.43 6.73
CA VAL A 50 -13.35 2.87 6.69
C VAL A 50 -14.17 2.01 5.72
N PHE A 51 -13.69 1.85 4.48
CA PHE A 51 -14.42 1.21 3.39
C PHE A 51 -14.01 -0.24 3.18
N ASP A 52 -14.81 -1.01 2.45
CA ASP A 52 -14.47 -2.37 2.02
C ASP A 52 -14.14 -2.34 0.53
N SER A 53 -12.86 -2.39 0.15
CA SER A 53 -12.45 -2.24 -1.26
C SER A 53 -12.96 -3.34 -2.21
N ALA A 54 -13.45 -4.47 -1.67
CA ALA A 54 -14.09 -5.51 -2.46
C ALA A 54 -15.56 -5.19 -2.81
N LYS A 55 -16.20 -4.31 -2.03
CA LYS A 55 -17.60 -3.85 -2.24
C LYS A 55 -17.70 -2.42 -2.74
N ASP A 56 -16.74 -1.58 -2.32
CA ASP A 56 -16.62 -0.16 -2.61
C ASP A 56 -15.33 0.06 -3.42
N PRO A 57 -15.37 -0.02 -4.77
CA PRO A 57 -14.16 0.02 -5.58
C PRO A 57 -13.41 1.36 -5.43
N PHE A 58 -12.11 1.28 -5.15
CA PHE A 58 -11.25 2.46 -5.11
C PHE A 58 -10.74 2.80 -6.51
N ILE A 59 -10.91 4.06 -6.93
CA ILE A 59 -10.40 4.56 -8.20
C ILE A 59 -9.21 5.48 -7.91
N PHE A 60 -8.03 5.11 -8.42
CA PHE A 60 -6.82 5.91 -8.32
C PHE A 60 -6.52 6.54 -9.68
N ASP A 61 -6.56 7.87 -9.78
CA ASP A 61 -6.16 8.58 -10.99
C ASP A 61 -4.66 8.34 -11.28
N VAL A 62 -4.33 7.93 -12.51
CA VAL A 62 -3.03 7.41 -12.99
C VAL A 62 -2.52 6.15 -12.28
N SER A 63 -2.73 6.00 -10.97
CA SER A 63 -2.31 4.91 -10.07
C SER A 63 -0.86 4.91 -9.56
N HIS A 64 -0.08 5.95 -9.86
CA HIS A 64 1.32 6.06 -9.41
C HIS A 64 1.48 6.28 -7.89
N GLN A 65 0.38 6.34 -7.14
CA GLN A 65 0.25 6.49 -5.68
C GLN A 65 -0.39 5.27 -5.00
N ALA A 66 -0.67 4.19 -5.75
CA ALA A 66 -1.48 3.07 -5.30
C ALA A 66 -0.69 1.88 -4.70
N TYR A 67 0.60 2.01 -4.40
CA TYR A 67 1.41 0.89 -3.91
C TYR A 67 0.97 0.39 -2.54
N ALA A 68 0.60 1.29 -1.62
CA ALA A 68 0.03 0.88 -0.33
C ALA A 68 -1.25 0.05 -0.54
N HIS A 69 -2.07 0.41 -1.53
CA HIS A 69 -3.27 -0.37 -1.86
C HIS A 69 -2.89 -1.74 -2.41
N LYS A 70 -1.90 -1.83 -3.31
CA LYS A 70 -1.39 -3.11 -3.81
C LYS A 70 -0.93 -4.02 -2.68
N LEU A 71 -0.12 -3.49 -1.77
CA LEU A 71 0.38 -4.22 -0.61
C LEU A 71 -0.76 -4.71 0.30
N LEU A 72 -1.80 -3.89 0.52
CA LEU A 72 -2.98 -4.22 1.32
C LEU A 72 -3.98 -5.18 0.63
N THR A 73 -3.77 -5.49 -0.64
CA THR A 73 -4.66 -6.35 -1.44
C THR A 73 -3.87 -7.51 -2.02
N ASP A 74 -3.34 -8.34 -1.12
CA ASP A 74 -2.72 -9.64 -1.37
C ASP A 74 -1.45 -9.65 -2.26
N ARG A 75 -0.85 -8.48 -2.56
CA ARG A 75 0.42 -8.39 -3.31
C ARG A 75 1.62 -8.07 -2.43
N TRP A 76 1.59 -8.45 -1.15
CA TRP A 76 2.71 -8.20 -0.24
C TRP A 76 3.96 -8.99 -0.63
N ASP A 77 3.81 -10.30 -0.81
CA ASP A 77 4.92 -11.22 -1.07
C ASP A 77 5.50 -11.04 -2.47
N GLU A 78 4.66 -10.68 -3.45
CA GLU A 78 5.06 -10.41 -4.82
C GLU A 78 5.61 -8.99 -5.00
N PHE A 79 5.49 -8.10 -4.02
CA PHE A 79 5.82 -6.70 -4.24
C PHE A 79 7.29 -6.46 -4.63
N ASP A 80 8.20 -7.35 -4.24
CA ASP A 80 9.61 -7.26 -4.60
C ASP A 80 9.89 -7.43 -6.11
N THR A 81 8.91 -7.92 -6.88
CA THR A 81 9.00 -8.01 -8.35
C THR A 81 8.51 -6.76 -9.06
N LEU A 82 8.13 -5.71 -8.32
CA LEU A 82 7.60 -4.46 -8.86
C LEU A 82 8.41 -3.96 -10.07
N ARG A 83 7.71 -3.78 -11.21
CA ARG A 83 8.26 -3.26 -12.48
C ARG A 83 9.35 -4.15 -13.11
N GLN A 84 9.46 -5.40 -12.67
CA GLN A 84 10.25 -6.41 -13.35
C GLN A 84 9.40 -7.16 -14.38
N PHE A 85 10.06 -7.88 -15.28
CA PHE A 85 9.36 -8.75 -16.22
C PHE A 85 8.59 -9.84 -15.46
N ASN A 86 7.30 -10.01 -15.77
CA ASN A 86 6.35 -10.90 -15.08
C ASN A 86 6.12 -10.61 -13.59
N GLY A 87 6.35 -9.36 -13.15
CA GLY A 87 6.15 -8.93 -11.76
C GLY A 87 5.10 -7.85 -11.54
#